data_AF-A0A961VAX3-F1
#
_entry.id   AF-A0A961VAX3-F1
#
_cell.length_a   1.000
_cell.length_b   1.000
_cell.length_c   1.000
_cell.angle_alpha   90.00
_cell.angle_beta   90.00
_cell.angle_gamma   90.00
#
_symmetry.space_group_name_H-M   'P 1'
#
loop_
_entity.id
_entity.type
_entity.pdbx_description
1 polymer ?
#
loop_
_entity_poly.entity_id
_entity_poly.type
_entity_poly.pdbx_seq_one_letter_code
_entity_poly.pdbx_strand_id
1 'polypeptide(L)'
;AGFYLDATQEPWAKNYRMATYVREELPALVFDALPADPDRQGIFGHSMGGHGALTTALSLPGRFRSCSAFAPIVNPIAANWSQAAFSAYLGDDETKWRAWDACALIEDGARFPEFLVDQGDADGFLKTGLMPERLDAACRAAGIPLTLRMQPGYDHSYYFISSFMDDHLRWHAERLG
;
A
#
# COMPACT_ATOMS: atom_id res chain seq x y z
N ALA A 1 -8.13 -6.55 -11.36
CA ALA A 1 -7.44 -5.54 -10.52
C ALA A 1 -6.05 -6.09 -10.23
N GLY A 2 -4.96 -5.34 -10.46
CA GLY A 2 -3.60 -5.93 -10.49
C GLY A 2 -2.96 -6.21 -9.12
N PHE A 3 -3.55 -5.71 -8.02
CA PHE A 3 -3.11 -5.88 -6.62
C PHE A 3 -1.64 -5.59 -6.31
N TYR A 4 -0.88 -4.99 -7.23
CA TYR A 4 0.56 -4.68 -7.07
C TYR A 4 1.39 -5.89 -6.63
N LEU A 5 0.99 -7.07 -7.12
CA LEU A 5 1.67 -8.34 -6.93
C LEU A 5 2.21 -8.87 -8.26
N ASP A 6 3.07 -9.89 -8.17
CA ASP A 6 3.45 -10.71 -9.32
C ASP A 6 2.70 -12.05 -9.25
N ALA A 7 1.76 -12.24 -10.16
CA ALA A 7 0.98 -13.46 -10.25
C ALA A 7 1.87 -14.67 -10.59
N THR A 8 1.56 -15.81 -9.99
CA THR A 8 2.24 -17.10 -10.21
C THR A 8 1.35 -18.12 -10.90
N GLN A 9 0.03 -17.90 -10.91
CA GLN A 9 -0.94 -18.79 -11.55
C GLN A 9 -1.25 -18.37 -12.98
N GLU A 10 -1.39 -19.34 -13.88
CA GLU A 10 -1.85 -19.12 -15.26
C GLU A 10 -3.36 -18.81 -15.29
N PRO A 11 -3.85 -17.99 -16.23
CA PRO A 11 -3.11 -17.31 -17.31
C PRO A 11 -2.43 -16.00 -16.86
N TRP A 12 -2.57 -15.63 -15.59
CA TRP A 12 -2.21 -14.32 -15.08
C TRP A 12 -0.70 -14.11 -15.01
N ALA A 13 0.06 -15.15 -14.70
CA ALA A 13 1.52 -15.13 -14.59
C ALA A 13 2.23 -14.51 -15.81
N LYS A 14 1.60 -14.61 -17.00
CA LYS A 14 2.11 -14.02 -18.24
C LYS A 14 2.20 -12.49 -18.20
N ASN A 15 1.26 -11.81 -17.55
CA ASN A 15 1.10 -10.35 -17.69
C ASN A 15 0.90 -9.59 -16.38
N TYR A 16 0.40 -10.23 -15.33
CA TYR A 16 0.08 -9.60 -14.06
C TYR A 16 1.33 -9.55 -13.18
N ARG A 17 2.32 -8.77 -13.63
CA ARG A 17 3.62 -8.55 -12.97
C ARG A 17 3.75 -7.13 -12.44
N MET A 18 2.71 -6.66 -11.74
CA MET A 18 2.62 -5.26 -11.32
C MET A 18 3.62 -4.91 -10.23
N ALA A 19 4.04 -5.87 -9.42
CA ALA A 19 5.11 -5.63 -8.45
C ALA A 19 6.42 -5.41 -9.17
N THR A 20 6.81 -6.29 -10.10
CA THR A 20 8.01 -6.09 -10.94
C THR A 20 7.95 -4.73 -11.65
N TYR A 21 6.82 -4.41 -12.27
CA TYR A 21 6.66 -3.17 -13.03
C TYR A 21 6.84 -1.91 -12.17
N VAL A 22 6.14 -1.83 -11.03
CA VAL A 22 6.16 -0.64 -10.16
C VAL A 22 7.45 -0.55 -9.36
N ARG A 23 8.06 -1.68 -9.00
CA ARG A 23 9.27 -1.69 -8.16
C ARG A 23 10.53 -1.47 -8.99
N GLU A 24 10.59 -1.99 -10.20
CA GLU A 24 11.85 -2.05 -10.96
C GLU A 24 11.76 -1.35 -12.33
N GLU A 25 10.84 -1.76 -13.20
CA GLU A 25 10.81 -1.31 -14.61
C GLU A 25 10.46 0.18 -14.76
N LEU A 26 9.36 0.61 -14.14
CA LEU A 26 8.90 1.99 -14.23
C LEU A 26 9.87 2.97 -13.55
N PRO A 27 10.38 2.72 -12.33
CA PRO A 27 11.39 3.59 -11.73
C PRO A 27 12.65 3.71 -12.59
N ALA A 28 13.15 2.61 -13.16
CA ALA A 28 14.32 2.65 -14.04
C ALA A 28 14.09 3.57 -15.24
N LEU A 29 12.93 3.46 -15.90
CA LEU A 29 12.56 4.33 -17.02
C LEU A 29 12.43 5.80 -16.60
N VAL A 30 11.83 6.06 -15.44
CA VAL A 30 11.66 7.42 -14.90
C VAL A 30 13.00 8.09 -14.61
N PHE A 31 13.93 7.39 -13.95
CA PHE A 31 15.23 7.96 -13.62
C PHE A 31 16.17 8.11 -14.82
N ASP A 32 15.95 7.33 -15.89
CA ASP A 32 16.66 7.52 -17.17
C ASP A 32 16.11 8.72 -17.96
N ALA A 33 14.78 8.90 -17.98
CA ALA A 33 14.12 9.86 -18.87
C ALA A 33 13.88 11.25 -18.25
N LEU A 34 13.80 11.37 -16.92
CA LEU A 34 13.40 12.59 -16.22
C LEU A 34 14.48 13.04 -15.23
N PRO A 35 14.57 14.34 -14.90
CA PRO A 35 15.50 14.85 -13.88
C PRO A 35 15.00 14.55 -12.46
N ALA A 36 14.70 13.27 -12.19
CA ALA A 36 14.27 12.77 -10.90
C ALA A 36 15.48 12.22 -10.11
N ASP A 37 15.43 12.37 -8.79
CA ASP A 37 16.51 11.94 -7.89
C ASP A 37 16.24 10.51 -7.38
N PRO A 38 17.06 9.51 -7.76
CA PRO A 38 16.85 8.12 -7.35
C PRO A 38 17.02 7.89 -5.85
N ASP A 39 17.66 8.81 -5.12
CA ASP A 39 17.88 8.69 -3.67
C ASP A 39 16.76 9.37 -2.84
N ARG A 40 15.81 10.05 -3.50
CA ARG A 40 14.69 10.77 -2.89
C ARG A 40 13.35 10.32 -3.46
N GLN A 41 12.91 9.15 -3.03
CA GLN A 41 11.64 8.54 -3.45
C GLN A 41 10.62 8.50 -2.31
N GLY A 42 9.37 8.87 -2.63
CA GLY A 42 8.21 8.66 -1.77
C GLY A 42 7.16 7.86 -2.53
N ILE A 43 6.35 7.05 -1.82
CA ILE A 43 5.29 6.24 -2.44
C ILE A 43 3.98 6.38 -1.69
N PHE A 44 2.88 6.53 -2.42
CA PHE A 44 1.55 6.57 -1.86
C PHE A 44 0.51 6.11 -2.87
N GLY A 45 -0.70 5.86 -2.38
CA GLY A 45 -1.80 5.48 -3.25
C GLY A 45 -3.13 5.40 -2.52
N HIS A 46 -4.17 5.09 -3.29
CA HIS A 46 -5.55 5.01 -2.81
C HIS A 46 -6.07 3.57 -2.89
N SER A 47 -6.73 3.05 -1.84
CA SER A 47 -7.39 1.74 -1.87
C SER A 47 -6.41 0.61 -2.19
N MET A 48 -6.63 -0.12 -3.29
CA MET A 48 -5.65 -1.08 -3.82
C MET A 48 -4.27 -0.43 -4.10
N GLY A 49 -4.23 0.84 -4.50
CA GLY A 49 -2.99 1.62 -4.62
C GLY A 49 -2.32 1.90 -3.27
N GLY A 50 -3.11 2.13 -2.23
CA GLY A 50 -2.60 2.28 -0.86
C GLY A 50 -2.01 0.97 -0.34
N HIS A 51 -2.68 -0.16 -0.64
CA HIS A 51 -2.14 -1.49 -0.46
C HIS A 51 -0.78 -1.68 -1.15
N GLY A 52 -0.69 -1.33 -2.43
CA GLY A 52 0.54 -1.43 -3.21
C GLY A 52 1.66 -0.56 -2.65
N ALA A 53 1.34 0.66 -2.19
CA ALA A 53 2.31 1.57 -1.58
C ALA A 53 2.89 0.99 -0.28
N LEU A 54 2.03 0.54 0.63
CA LEU A 54 2.44 -0.02 1.93
C LEU A 54 3.29 -1.29 1.75
N THR A 55 2.82 -2.25 0.96
CA THR A 55 3.57 -3.50 0.74
C THR A 55 4.90 -3.27 0.03
N THR A 56 4.94 -2.34 -0.93
CA THR A 56 6.17 -1.98 -1.65
C THR A 56 7.18 -1.31 -0.74
N ALA A 57 6.76 -0.35 0.09
CA ALA A 57 7.63 0.32 1.05
C ALA A 57 8.21 -0.66 2.10
N LEU A 58 7.37 -1.58 2.61
CA LEU A 58 7.79 -2.61 3.57
C LEU A 58 8.72 -3.66 2.94
N SER A 59 8.51 -4.00 1.67
CA SER A 59 9.30 -5.02 0.96
C SER A 59 10.66 -4.51 0.46
N LEU A 60 10.87 -3.19 0.43
CA LEU A 60 12.08 -2.56 -0.10
C LEU A 60 12.71 -1.59 0.91
N PRO A 61 13.28 -2.10 2.02
CA PRO A 61 13.89 -1.27 3.05
C PRO A 61 14.93 -0.32 2.47
N GLY A 62 14.82 0.96 2.82
CA GLY A 62 15.76 2.00 2.39
C GLY A 62 15.49 2.60 1.00
N ARG A 63 14.56 2.05 0.19
CA ARG A 63 14.25 2.62 -1.14
C ARG A 63 13.40 3.89 -1.05
N PHE A 64 12.42 3.92 -0.14
CA PHE A 64 11.50 5.05 0.00
C PHE A 64 11.75 5.77 1.33
N ARG A 65 11.82 7.11 1.28
CA ARG A 65 11.95 7.96 2.47
C ARG A 65 10.63 8.20 3.19
N SER A 66 9.51 8.02 2.48
CA SER A 66 8.17 8.25 3.03
C SER A 66 7.13 7.37 2.34
N CYS A 67 6.13 6.95 3.11
CA CYS A 67 5.00 6.19 2.63
C CYS A 67 3.70 6.71 3.25
N SER A 68 2.67 6.89 2.43
CA SER A 68 1.34 7.26 2.90
C SER A 68 0.24 6.55 2.09
N ALA A 69 -1.00 6.57 2.56
CA ALA A 69 -2.12 6.01 1.81
C ALA A 69 -3.47 6.66 2.14
N PHE A 70 -4.35 6.68 1.14
CA PHE A 70 -5.77 6.98 1.32
C PHE A 70 -6.57 5.69 1.30
N ALA A 71 -7.36 5.46 2.35
CA ALA A 71 -8.28 4.33 2.48
C ALA A 71 -7.66 2.98 2.04
N PRO A 72 -6.47 2.57 2.53
CA PRO A 72 -5.75 1.41 2.02
C PRO A 72 -6.44 0.08 2.36
N ILE A 73 -6.28 -0.92 1.48
CA ILE A 73 -6.53 -2.33 1.81
C ILE A 73 -5.31 -2.86 2.58
N VAL A 74 -5.36 -2.83 3.91
CA VAL A 74 -4.16 -3.11 4.74
C VAL A 74 -3.91 -4.59 4.99
N ASN A 75 -4.97 -5.39 5.01
CA ASN A 75 -4.91 -6.83 5.30
C ASN A 75 -5.75 -7.62 4.27
N PRO A 76 -5.36 -7.65 2.98
CA PRO A 76 -6.10 -8.33 1.92
C PRO A 76 -6.34 -9.83 2.17
N ILE A 77 -5.52 -10.50 2.97
CA ILE A 77 -5.74 -11.91 3.34
C ILE A 77 -7.03 -12.08 4.15
N ALA A 78 -7.38 -11.10 4.98
CA ALA A 78 -8.59 -11.12 5.82
C ALA A 78 -9.82 -10.47 5.16
N ALA A 79 -9.65 -9.81 4.01
CA ALA A 79 -10.72 -9.09 3.33
C ALA A 79 -11.42 -9.98 2.28
N ASN A 80 -12.74 -10.18 2.44
CA ASN A 80 -13.53 -11.14 1.66
C ASN A 80 -13.38 -10.97 0.13
N TRP A 81 -13.38 -9.73 -0.35
CA TRP A 81 -13.28 -9.41 -1.78
C TRP A 81 -11.88 -9.52 -2.38
N SER A 82 -10.80 -9.50 -1.58
CA SER A 82 -9.42 -9.66 -2.07
C SER A 82 -8.96 -11.12 -2.10
N GLN A 83 -9.50 -11.98 -1.24
CA GLN A 83 -9.17 -13.42 -1.21
C GLN A 83 -9.35 -14.09 -2.58
N ALA A 84 -10.44 -13.77 -3.30
CA ALA A 84 -10.69 -14.32 -4.62
C ALA A 84 -9.60 -13.90 -5.65
N ALA A 85 -9.13 -12.67 -5.57
CA ALA A 85 -8.04 -12.20 -6.44
C ALA A 85 -6.70 -12.84 -6.06
N PHE A 86 -6.42 -12.99 -4.77
CA PHE A 86 -5.20 -13.61 -4.28
C PHE A 86 -5.14 -15.10 -4.63
N SER A 87 -6.22 -15.86 -4.44
CA SER A 87 -6.31 -17.25 -4.89
C SER A 87 -6.12 -17.34 -6.41
N ALA A 88 -6.79 -16.48 -7.19
CA ALA A 88 -6.63 -16.47 -8.65
C ALA A 88 -5.19 -16.17 -9.10
N TYR A 89 -4.46 -15.26 -8.43
CA TYR A 89 -3.12 -14.85 -8.84
C TYR A 89 -1.99 -15.68 -8.22
N LEU A 90 -2.13 -16.11 -6.98
CA LEU A 90 -1.07 -16.72 -6.18
C LEU A 90 -1.33 -18.20 -5.84
N GLY A 91 -2.53 -18.70 -6.10
CA GLY A 91 -3.00 -20.03 -5.72
C GLY A 91 -3.54 -20.07 -4.29
N ASP A 92 -4.07 -21.22 -3.88
CA ASP A 92 -4.79 -21.37 -2.60
C ASP A 92 -3.89 -21.48 -1.36
N ASP A 93 -2.57 -21.46 -1.55
CA ASP A 93 -1.60 -21.47 -0.46
C ASP A 93 -1.45 -20.05 0.13
N GLU A 94 -2.26 -19.75 1.15
CA GLU A 94 -2.26 -18.45 1.83
C GLU A 94 -0.91 -18.07 2.45
N THR A 95 0.00 -19.02 2.67
CA THR A 95 1.34 -18.70 3.16
C THR A 95 2.12 -17.82 2.17
N LYS A 96 1.84 -17.97 0.87
CA LYS A 96 2.43 -17.15 -0.21
C LYS A 96 1.82 -15.75 -0.28
N TRP A 97 0.64 -15.56 0.31
CA TRP A 97 -0.08 -14.28 0.27
C TRP A 97 0.53 -13.26 1.24
N ARG A 98 1.20 -13.74 2.30
CA ARG A 98 1.82 -12.89 3.34
C ARG A 98 2.81 -11.87 2.78
N ALA A 99 3.55 -12.24 1.73
CA ALA A 99 4.48 -11.34 1.04
C ALA A 99 3.79 -10.14 0.35
N TRP A 100 2.46 -10.17 0.24
CA TRP A 100 1.60 -9.20 -0.42
C TRP A 100 0.51 -8.71 0.53
N ASP A 101 0.79 -8.59 1.82
CA ASP A 101 -0.15 -8.10 2.82
C ASP A 101 0.61 -7.23 3.83
N ALA A 102 0.18 -5.98 4.03
CA ALA A 102 0.95 -5.03 4.82
C ALA A 102 0.99 -5.42 6.31
N CYS A 103 -0.12 -5.90 6.86
CA CYS A 103 -0.16 -6.40 8.23
C CYS A 103 0.72 -7.64 8.39
N ALA A 104 0.62 -8.60 7.47
CA ALA A 104 1.43 -9.81 7.53
C ALA A 104 2.93 -9.52 7.41
N LEU A 105 3.33 -8.60 6.51
CA LEU A 105 4.73 -8.17 6.38
C LEU A 105 5.26 -7.58 7.70
N ILE A 106 4.46 -6.74 8.38
CA ILE A 106 4.85 -6.14 9.67
C ILE A 106 5.00 -7.22 10.75
N GLU A 107 4.05 -8.15 10.84
CA GLU A 107 4.10 -9.32 11.73
C GLU A 107 5.35 -10.18 11.47
N ASP A 108 5.72 -10.36 10.19
CA ASP A 108 6.87 -11.15 9.75
C ASP A 108 8.21 -10.40 9.91
N GLY A 109 8.19 -9.19 10.45
CA GLY A 109 9.39 -8.45 10.84
C GLY A 109 9.77 -7.28 9.91
N ALA A 110 9.01 -7.01 8.85
CA ALA A 110 9.24 -5.83 8.03
C ALA A 110 9.02 -4.54 8.83
N ARG A 111 9.83 -3.51 8.58
CA ARG A 111 9.78 -2.23 9.28
C ARG A 111 9.89 -1.09 8.29
N PHE A 112 9.28 0.03 8.63
CA PHE A 112 9.37 1.29 7.89
C PHE A 112 9.40 2.45 8.91
N PRO A 113 10.01 3.61 8.61
CA PRO A 113 10.19 4.66 9.60
C PRO A 113 8.88 5.20 10.19
N GLU A 114 7.88 5.49 9.35
CA GLU A 114 6.55 5.93 9.76
C GLU A 114 5.57 5.93 8.58
N PHE A 115 4.27 5.84 8.86
CA PHE A 115 3.20 5.93 7.87
C PHE A 115 2.22 7.06 8.18
N LEU A 116 1.67 7.66 7.13
CA LEU A 116 0.47 8.50 7.18
C LEU A 116 -0.68 7.79 6.46
N VAL A 117 -1.82 7.62 7.13
CA VAL A 117 -3.03 7.05 6.54
C VAL A 117 -4.22 7.94 6.83
N ASP A 118 -4.95 8.30 5.78
CA ASP A 118 -6.27 8.92 5.87
C ASP A 118 -7.34 7.91 5.50
N GLN A 119 -8.42 7.89 6.27
CA GLN A 119 -9.56 7.03 6.04
C GLN A 119 -10.86 7.79 6.28
N GLY A 120 -11.75 7.84 5.28
CA GLY A 120 -13.12 8.30 5.48
C GLY A 120 -13.91 7.35 6.39
N ASP A 121 -14.62 7.87 7.40
CA ASP A 121 -15.43 7.04 8.31
C ASP A 121 -16.81 6.65 7.76
N ALA A 122 -17.26 7.33 6.69
CA ALA A 122 -18.45 7.02 5.93
C ALA A 122 -18.16 6.17 4.68
N ASP A 123 -16.93 5.66 4.56
CA ASP A 123 -16.50 4.77 3.48
C ASP A 123 -17.23 3.42 3.53
N GLY A 124 -17.94 3.09 2.45
CA GLY A 124 -18.71 1.85 2.31
C GLY A 124 -17.86 0.57 2.35
N PHE A 125 -16.55 0.65 2.11
CA PHE A 125 -15.63 -0.49 2.14
C PHE A 125 -14.89 -0.62 3.48
N LEU A 126 -15.07 0.33 4.40
CA LEU A 126 -14.28 0.44 5.64
C LEU A 126 -14.18 -0.88 6.41
N LYS A 127 -15.32 -1.51 6.72
CA LYS A 127 -15.39 -2.69 7.60
C LYS A 127 -15.10 -4.01 6.91
N THR A 128 -15.24 -4.08 5.58
CA THR A 128 -15.19 -5.34 4.83
C THR A 128 -13.96 -5.48 3.96
N GLY A 129 -13.28 -4.35 3.67
CA GLY A 129 -12.17 -4.32 2.72
C GLY A 129 -10.95 -3.55 3.17
N LEU A 130 -11.11 -2.52 4.00
CA LEU A 130 -10.01 -1.61 4.34
C LEU A 130 -9.42 -1.90 5.72
N MET A 131 -10.28 -1.95 6.75
CA MET A 131 -9.96 -2.37 8.13
C MET A 131 -8.67 -1.72 8.68
N PRO A 132 -8.55 -0.37 8.66
CA PRO A 132 -7.32 0.33 9.07
C PRO A 132 -6.92 0.05 10.53
N GLU A 133 -7.87 -0.36 11.38
CA GLU A 133 -7.61 -0.78 12.75
C GLU A 133 -6.63 -1.98 12.84
N ARG A 134 -6.59 -2.83 11.80
CA ARG A 134 -5.64 -3.94 11.72
C ARG A 134 -4.21 -3.46 11.48
N LEU A 135 -4.05 -2.45 10.63
CA LEU A 135 -2.74 -1.83 10.40
C LEU A 135 -2.25 -1.14 11.67
N ASP A 136 -3.12 -0.38 12.34
CA ASP A 136 -2.82 0.27 13.60
C ASP A 136 -2.40 -0.74 14.68
N ALA A 137 -3.12 -1.85 14.83
CA ALA A 137 -2.72 -2.93 15.74
C ALA A 137 -1.33 -3.51 15.40
N ALA A 138 -1.07 -3.81 14.12
CA ALA A 138 0.22 -4.35 13.66
C ALA A 138 1.37 -3.35 13.89
N CYS A 139 1.17 -2.09 13.53
CA CYS A 139 2.15 -1.01 13.72
C CYS A 139 2.47 -0.81 15.21
N ARG A 140 1.46 -0.75 16.09
CA ARG A 140 1.67 -0.65 17.54
C ARG A 140 2.48 -1.83 18.08
N ALA A 141 2.15 -3.06 17.69
CA ALA A 141 2.87 -4.26 18.13
C ALA A 141 4.34 -4.28 17.65
N ALA A 142 4.60 -3.75 16.46
CA ALA A 142 5.93 -3.68 15.86
C ALA A 142 6.75 -2.43 16.26
N GLY A 143 6.13 -1.47 16.95
CA GLY A 143 6.75 -0.18 17.29
C GLY A 143 6.94 0.75 16.09
N ILE A 144 6.12 0.61 15.04
CA ILE A 144 6.13 1.48 13.86
C ILE A 144 5.19 2.67 14.11
N PRO A 145 5.67 3.92 14.05
CA PRO A 145 4.80 5.09 14.10
C PRO A 145 3.77 5.10 12.95
N LEU A 146 2.50 5.22 13.30
CA LEU A 146 1.39 5.37 12.35
C LEU A 146 0.58 6.60 12.73
N THR A 147 0.49 7.56 11.82
CA THR A 147 -0.50 8.63 11.89
C THR A 147 -1.75 8.18 11.12
N LEU A 148 -2.72 7.62 11.83
CA LEU A 148 -4.01 7.22 11.26
C LEU A 148 -5.07 8.31 11.55
N ARG A 149 -5.57 8.95 10.50
CA ARG A 149 -6.61 9.99 10.56
C ARG A 149 -7.94 9.45 10.05
N MET A 150 -8.92 9.33 10.95
CA MET A 150 -10.30 9.03 10.59
C MET A 150 -11.03 10.33 10.26
N GLN A 151 -11.53 10.46 9.04
CA GLN A 151 -12.10 11.69 8.49
C GLN A 151 -13.64 11.63 8.50
N PRO A 152 -14.31 12.40 9.37
CA PRO A 152 -15.76 12.32 9.54
C PRO A 152 -16.56 12.70 8.30
N GLY A 153 -17.50 11.86 7.91
CA GLY A 153 -18.42 12.08 6.79
C GLY A 153 -17.82 11.87 5.40
N TYR A 154 -16.53 11.53 5.31
CA TYR A 154 -15.86 11.29 4.03
C TYR A 154 -16.02 9.84 3.57
N ASP A 155 -16.19 9.67 2.26
CA ASP A 155 -16.38 8.38 1.60
C ASP A 155 -15.08 7.88 0.92
N HIS A 156 -15.21 6.92 -0.01
CA HIS A 156 -14.09 6.34 -0.77
C HIS A 156 -13.72 7.13 -2.05
N SER A 157 -14.37 8.26 -2.30
CA SER A 157 -14.30 8.94 -3.59
C SER A 157 -13.08 9.85 -3.71
N TYR A 158 -12.86 10.37 -4.92
CA TYR A 158 -11.86 11.42 -5.12
C TYR A 158 -12.23 12.75 -4.44
N TYR A 159 -13.47 12.96 -3.96
CA TYR A 159 -13.78 14.12 -3.10
C TYR A 159 -13.05 14.01 -1.76
N PHE A 160 -13.03 12.82 -1.17
CA PHE A 160 -12.22 12.53 0.01
C PHE A 160 -10.72 12.72 -0.29
N ILE A 161 -10.21 12.08 -1.33
CA ILE A 161 -8.77 12.14 -1.67
C ILE A 161 -8.33 13.59 -1.91
N SER A 162 -9.07 14.35 -2.73
CA SER A 162 -8.70 15.73 -3.05
C SER A 162 -8.73 16.67 -1.85
N SER A 163 -9.58 16.40 -0.85
CA SER A 163 -9.67 17.22 0.37
C SER A 163 -8.40 17.13 1.24
N PHE A 164 -7.66 16.03 1.17
CA PHE A 164 -6.48 15.76 1.99
C PHE A 164 -5.19 15.54 1.19
N MET A 165 -5.23 15.69 -0.14
CA MET A 165 -4.08 15.52 -1.03
C MET A 165 -2.90 16.41 -0.65
N ASP A 166 -3.15 17.70 -0.38
CA ASP A 166 -2.12 18.67 -0.01
C ASP A 166 -1.33 18.25 1.24
N ASP A 167 -2.00 17.62 2.22
CA ASP A 167 -1.35 17.14 3.42
C ASP A 167 -0.38 15.99 3.12
N HIS A 168 -0.80 15.05 2.26
CA HIS A 168 0.08 13.96 1.83
C HIS A 168 1.26 14.47 1.02
N LEU A 169 1.05 15.42 0.11
CA LEU A 169 2.13 16.03 -0.67
C LEU A 169 3.15 16.74 0.24
N ARG A 170 2.69 17.51 1.23
CA ARG A 170 3.57 18.17 2.22
C ARG A 170 4.31 17.14 3.08
N TRP A 171 3.62 16.10 3.53
CA TRP A 171 4.21 15.00 4.31
C TRP A 171 5.36 14.33 3.57
N HIS A 172 5.18 14.03 2.29
CA HIS A 172 6.22 13.47 1.44
C HIS A 172 7.35 14.47 1.21
N ALA A 173 7.04 15.72 0.86
CA ALA A 173 8.04 16.76 0.60
C ALA A 173 8.98 16.98 1.79
N GLU A 174 8.43 17.03 3.01
CA GLU A 174 9.21 17.16 4.25
C GLU A 174 10.24 16.03 4.44
N ARG A 175 9.85 14.78 4.11
CA ARG A 175 10.68 13.58 4.31
C ARG A 175 11.64 13.31 3.16
N LEU A 176 11.33 13.83 1.98
CA LEU A 176 12.22 13.75 0.83
C LEU A 176 13.45 14.64 1.03
N GLY A 177 13.26 15.85 1.58
CA GLY A 177 14.30 16.88 1.69
C GLY A 177 14.76 17.42 0.34
#